data_AF-A0A962QCT5-F1
#
_entry.id   AF-A0A962QCT5-F1
#
_cell.length_a   1.000
_cell.length_b   1.000
_cell.length_c   1.000
_cell.angle_alpha   90.00
_cell.angle_beta   90.00
_cell.angle_gamma   90.00
#
_symmetry.space_group_name_H-M   'P 1'
#
loop_
_entity.id
_entity.type
_entity.pdbx_description
1 polymer ?
#
loop_
_entity_poly.entity_id
_entity_poly.type
_entity_poly.pdbx_seq_one_letter_code
_entity_poly.pdbx_strand_id
1 'polypeptide(L)'
;ALNPDWVEWLIGWPVGWTSLEPLPQSAVDDWLSETVNREWWQHEHDLPRVAKGVPNRTHRLKAIGNGQVSVVAAMAWMILTKDLDV
;
A
#
# COMPACT_ATOMS: atom_id res chain seq x y z
N ALA A 1 17.93 1.73 7.56
CA ALA A 1 17.60 0.74 6.50
C ALA A 1 16.26 1.13 5.85
N LEU A 2 15.92 0.64 4.64
CA LEU A 2 14.65 0.97 3.95
C LEU A 2 13.44 0.80 4.91
N ASN A 3 12.57 1.80 4.97
CA ASN A 3 11.40 1.83 5.84
C ASN A 3 10.24 1.04 5.21
N PRO A 4 9.72 -0.02 5.86
CA PRO A 4 8.56 -0.76 5.34
C PRO A 4 7.30 0.10 5.22
N ASP A 5 7.06 1.07 6.13
CA ASP A 5 5.87 1.93 6.10
C ASP A 5 5.84 2.79 4.82
N TRP A 6 7.01 3.34 4.46
CA TRP A 6 7.16 4.08 3.21
C TRP A 6 6.98 3.17 1.98
N VAL A 7 7.44 1.91 2.04
CA VAL A 7 7.26 0.96 0.94
C VAL A 7 5.80 0.54 0.79
N GLU A 8 5.08 0.31 1.88
CA GLU A 8 3.65 -0.01 1.85
C GLU A 8 2.87 1.07 1.11
N TRP A 9 3.07 2.33 1.49
CA TRP A 9 2.51 3.46 0.76
C TRP A 9 2.96 3.45 -0.71
N LEU A 10 4.27 3.34 -0.98
CA LEU A 10 4.84 3.34 -2.34
C LEU A 10 4.16 2.36 -3.30
N ILE A 11 3.78 1.18 -2.82
CA ILE A 11 3.17 0.13 -3.64
C ILE A 11 1.65 0.00 -3.43
N GLY A 12 1.01 1.02 -2.87
CA GLY A 12 -0.45 1.16 -2.81
C GLY A 12 -1.13 0.32 -1.73
N TRP A 13 -0.42 -0.05 -0.67
CA TRP A 13 -0.99 -0.67 0.54
C TRP A 13 -1.19 0.37 1.64
N PRO A 14 -2.15 0.18 2.56
CA PRO A 14 -2.30 1.07 3.70
C PRO A 14 -1.04 1.01 4.57
N VAL A 15 -0.64 2.16 5.13
CA VAL A 15 0.52 2.24 6.02
C VAL A 15 0.27 1.41 7.26
N GLY A 16 1.19 0.50 7.60
CA GLY A 16 1.07 -0.47 8.67
C GLY A 16 0.53 -1.84 8.23
N TRP A 17 0.19 -2.04 6.96
CA TRP A 17 -0.43 -3.28 6.44
C TRP A 17 0.34 -4.57 6.79
N THR A 18 1.68 -4.53 6.76
CA THR A 18 2.52 -5.70 7.06
C THR A 18 2.95 -5.75 8.53
N SER A 19 2.52 -4.80 9.35
CA SER A 19 2.70 -4.85 10.80
C SER A 19 1.90 -6.01 11.39
N LEU A 20 2.35 -6.53 12.52
CA LEU A 20 1.56 -7.49 13.31
C LEU A 20 0.57 -6.78 14.24
N GLU A 21 0.72 -5.46 14.41
CA GLU A 21 -0.24 -4.66 15.17
C GLU A 21 -1.52 -4.45 14.36
N PRO A 22 -2.70 -4.44 15.00
CA PRO A 22 -3.96 -4.16 14.33
C PRO A 22 -3.92 -2.82 13.60
N LEU A 23 -4.31 -2.83 12.32
CA LEU A 23 -4.46 -1.61 11.54
C LEU A 23 -5.72 -0.85 12.03
N PRO A 24 -5.62 0.43 12.44
CA PRO A 24 -6.78 1.21 12.84
C PRO A 24 -7.78 1.33 11.69
N GLN A 25 -9.08 1.30 12.00
CA GLN A 25 -10.14 1.45 10.99
C GLN A 25 -9.99 2.75 10.19
N SER A 26 -9.63 3.86 10.87
CA SER A 26 -9.41 5.15 10.20
C SER A 26 -8.31 5.08 9.13
N ALA A 27 -7.23 4.33 9.37
CA ALA A 27 -6.16 4.17 8.39
C ALA A 27 -6.63 3.40 7.15
N VAL A 28 -7.58 2.46 7.31
CA VAL A 28 -8.22 1.77 6.19
C VAL A 28 -9.15 2.71 5.44
N ASP A 29 -9.94 3.52 6.15
CA ASP A 29 -10.89 4.46 5.57
C ASP A 29 -10.16 5.54 4.75
N ASP A 30 -9.07 6.10 5.29
CA ASP A 30 -8.22 7.08 4.61
C ASP A 30 -7.58 6.48 3.34
N TRP A 31 -6.96 5.29 3.47
CA TRP A 31 -6.38 4.57 2.35
C TRP A 31 -7.39 4.26 1.26
N LEU A 32 -8.60 3.81 1.64
CA LEU A 32 -9.67 3.47 0.69
C LEU A 32 -10.14 4.71 -0.07
N SER A 33 -10.35 5.82 0.64
CA SER A 33 -10.73 7.11 0.05
C SER A 33 -9.68 7.57 -0.96
N GLU A 34 -8.41 7.67 -0.56
CA GLU A 34 -7.31 8.11 -1.43
C GLU A 34 -7.12 7.18 -2.63
N THR A 35 -7.29 5.87 -2.43
CA THR A 35 -7.10 4.87 -3.49
C THR A 35 -8.22 4.94 -4.53
N VAL A 36 -9.48 4.97 -4.09
CA VAL A 36 -10.65 5.01 -4.98
C VAL A 36 -10.68 6.32 -5.77
N ASN A 37 -10.32 7.43 -5.14
CA ASN A 37 -10.26 8.74 -5.79
C ASN A 37 -8.99 8.92 -6.67
N ARG A 38 -8.06 7.94 -6.67
CA ARG A 38 -6.79 7.98 -7.41
C ARG A 38 -5.87 9.12 -6.95
N GLU A 39 -5.94 9.43 -5.67
CA GLU A 39 -5.23 10.53 -5.01
C GLU A 39 -3.99 10.07 -4.23
N TRP A 40 -3.89 8.77 -3.91
CA TRP A 40 -2.83 8.20 -3.06
C TRP A 40 -1.38 8.52 -3.51
N TRP A 41 -1.18 8.73 -4.81
CA TRP A 41 0.14 9.04 -5.42
C TRP A 41 0.31 10.51 -5.81
N GLN A 42 -0.69 11.36 -5.56
CA GLN A 42 -0.62 12.79 -5.92
C GLN A 42 0.32 13.54 -4.98
N HIS A 43 0.43 13.08 -3.74
CA HIS A 43 1.29 13.68 -2.72
C HIS A 43 2.04 12.59 -1.97
N GLU A 44 3.35 12.78 -1.79
CA GLU A 44 4.14 11.91 -0.93
C GLU A 44 3.77 12.19 0.54
N HIS A 45 3.38 11.14 1.26
CA HIS A 45 3.17 11.20 2.70
C HIS A 45 4.50 11.47 3.41
N ASP A 46 4.48 12.12 4.57
CA ASP A 46 5.68 12.43 5.37
C ASP A 46 6.25 11.19 6.09
N LEU A 47 6.61 10.18 5.29
CA LEU A 47 7.17 8.91 5.73
C LEU A 47 8.66 8.86 5.35
N PRO A 48 9.57 8.64 6.30
CA PRO A 48 10.99 8.60 5.98
C PRO A 48 11.28 7.37 5.14
N ARG A 49 11.97 7.53 4.00
CA ARG A 49 12.41 6.42 3.13
C ARG A 49 13.32 5.43 3.87
N VAL A 50 14.03 5.91 4.88
CA VAL A 50 14.98 5.15 5.69
C VAL A 50 14.64 5.33 7.16
N ALA A 51 14.52 4.23 7.89
CA ALA A 51 14.26 4.21 9.33
C ALA A 51 15.24 3.31 10.08
N LYS A 52 15.33 3.51 11.41
CA LYS A 52 16.11 2.67 12.35
C LYS A 52 15.16 2.08 13.38
N GLY A 53 15.46 0.86 13.84
CA GLY A 53 14.69 0.22 14.92
C GLY A 53 13.29 -0.26 14.55
N VAL A 54 12.93 -0.32 13.26
CA VAL A 54 11.59 -0.77 12.84
C VAL A 54 11.40 -2.26 13.14
N PRO A 55 10.39 -2.66 13.93
CA PRO A 55 10.12 -4.07 14.24
C PRO A 55 9.86 -4.89 12.98
N ASN A 56 10.38 -6.13 12.94
CA ASN A 56 10.16 -7.11 11.86
C ASN A 56 10.46 -6.60 10.44
N ARG A 57 11.24 -5.54 10.29
CA ARG A 57 11.45 -4.80 9.03
C ARG A 57 11.78 -5.68 7.82
N THR A 58 12.66 -6.67 7.97
CA THR A 58 13.01 -7.57 6.86
C THR A 58 11.85 -8.49 6.46
N HIS A 59 11.06 -8.98 7.41
CA HIS A 59 9.87 -9.80 7.11
C HIS A 59 8.79 -8.97 6.43
N ARG A 60 8.54 -7.76 6.94
CA ARG A 60 7.61 -6.79 6.36
C ARG A 60 7.92 -6.52 4.89
N LEU A 61 9.18 -6.16 4.59
CA LEU A 61 9.62 -5.93 3.21
C LEU A 61 9.58 -7.19 2.34
N LYS A 62 9.85 -8.39 2.88
CA LYS A 62 9.74 -9.64 2.12
C LYS A 62 8.30 -9.99 1.78
N ALA A 63 7.34 -9.66 2.64
CA ALA A 63 5.93 -9.92 2.40
C ALA A 63 5.41 -9.15 1.18
N ILE A 64 5.96 -7.96 0.90
CA ILE A 64 5.47 -7.06 -0.15
C ILE A 64 6.45 -6.78 -1.29
N GLY A 65 7.73 -7.12 -1.15
CA GLY A 65 8.82 -6.65 -2.02
C GLY A 65 8.78 -7.12 -3.48
N ASN A 66 7.91 -8.08 -3.81
CA ASN A 66 7.61 -8.52 -5.18
C ASN A 66 6.08 -8.55 -5.46
N GLY A 67 5.29 -7.87 -4.64
CA GLY A 67 3.84 -7.81 -4.76
C GLY A 67 3.40 -6.93 -5.93
N GLN A 68 2.15 -7.11 -6.38
CA GLN A 68 1.52 -6.18 -7.31
C GLN A 68 1.16 -4.88 -6.59
N VAL A 69 1.19 -3.76 -7.33
CA VAL A 69 0.56 -2.52 -6.86
C VAL A 69 -0.96 -2.69 -6.98
N SER A 70 -1.67 -2.65 -5.86
CA SER A 70 -3.10 -3.02 -5.78
C SER A 70 -3.97 -2.23 -6.77
N VAL A 71 -3.70 -0.94 -6.92
CA VAL A 71 -4.43 -0.06 -7.86
C VAL A 71 -4.20 -0.45 -9.31
N VAL A 72 -2.98 -0.86 -9.66
CA VAL A 72 -2.65 -1.30 -11.03
C VAL A 72 -3.35 -2.63 -11.32
N ALA A 73 -3.37 -3.56 -10.37
CA ALA A 73 -4.08 -4.83 -10.53
C ALA A 73 -5.59 -4.62 -10.68
N ALA A 74 -6.21 -3.76 -9.86
CA ALA A 74 -7.62 -3.41 -9.98
C ALA A 74 -7.94 -2.72 -11.31
N MET A 75 -7.11 -1.77 -11.75
CA MET A 75 -7.29 -1.09 -13.04
C MET A 75 -7.14 -2.07 -14.22
N ALA A 76 -6.16 -2.97 -14.16
CA ALA A 76 -5.99 -4.01 -15.16
C ALA A 76 -7.22 -4.91 -15.24
N TRP A 77 -7.77 -5.33 -14.09
CA TRP A 77 -9.03 -6.08 -14.04
C TRP A 77 -10.16 -5.32 -14.76
N MET A 78 -10.43 -4.08 -14.36
CA MET A 78 -11.49 -3.27 -14.97
C MET A 78 -11.34 -3.12 -16.49
N ILE A 79 -10.11 -2.94 -16.99
CA ILE A 79 -9.85 -2.79 -18.43
C ILE A 79 -10.06 -4.12 -19.16
N LEU A 80 -9.57 -5.21 -18.59
CA LEU A 80 -9.58 -6.53 -19.22
C LEU A 80 -10.96 -7.20 -19.16
N THR A 81 -11.79 -6.85 -18.17
CA THR A 81 -13.14 -7.41 -18.02
C THR A 81 -14.24 -6.49 -18.53
N LYS A 82 -13.92 -5.31 -19.07
CA LYS A 82 -14.93 -4.32 -19.50
C LYS A 82 -15.97 -4.84 -20.50
N ASP A 83 -15.59 -5.84 -21.30
CA ASP A 83 -16.42 -6.46 -22.35
C ASP A 83 -16.91 -7.86 -21.95
N LEU A 84 -16.62 -8.29 -20.71
CA LEU A 84 -17.15 -9.52 -20.14
C LEU A 84 -18.42 -9.16 -19.35
N ASP A 85 -19.53 -9.85 -19.58
CA ASP A 85 -20.72 -9.79 -18.72
C ASP A 85 -20.41 -10.53 -17.40
N VAL A 86 -19.65 -9.87 -16.51
CA VAL A 86 -19.31 -10.32 -15.16
C VAL A 86 -19.99 -9.49 -14.09
#